data_AF-A0A4U3AA14-F1
#
_entry.id   AF-A0A4U3AA14-F1
#
_cell.length_a   1.000
_cell.length_b   1.000
_cell.length_c   1.000
_cell.angle_alpha   90.00
_cell.angle_beta   90.00
_cell.angle_gamma   90.00
#
_symmetry.space_group_name_H-M   'P 1'
#
loop_
_entity.id
_entity.type
_entity.pdbx_description
1 polymer ?
#
loop_
_entity_poly.entity_id
_entity_poly.type
_entity_poly.pdbx_seq_one_letter_code
_entity_poly.pdbx_strand_id
1 'polypeptide(L)'
;LFESGMYDYNKMSDYVNVHKITSINCTPSGFYPLVDYNERTNFSRLITLKHIFLGGESINCKKLKPLVKSINFKGEIINTYGPTEC
;
A
#
# COMPACT_ATOMS: atom_id res chain seq x y z
N LEU A 1 -5.48 -3.23 -16.20
CA LEU A 1 -4.43 -3.80 -15.34
C LEU A 1 -5.01 -4.65 -14.21
N PHE A 2 -6.19 -4.31 -13.69
CA PHE A 2 -7.00 -5.19 -12.83
C PHE A 2 -8.42 -5.23 -13.39
N GLU A 3 -9.08 -6.39 -13.33
CA GLU A 3 -10.49 -6.52 -13.74
C GLU A 3 -11.41 -5.88 -12.69
N SER A 4 -12.59 -5.40 -13.10
CA SER A 4 -13.62 -4.94 -12.16
C SER A 4 -14.07 -6.11 -11.27
N GLY A 5 -13.92 -5.95 -9.96
CA GLY A 5 -14.20 -7.02 -8.99
C GLY A 5 -13.39 -6.85 -7.71
N MET A 6 -13.27 -7.92 -6.92
CA MET A 6 -12.42 -7.91 -5.72
C MET A 6 -10.93 -7.82 -6.11
N TYR A 7 -10.18 -7.03 -5.35
CA TYR A 7 -8.74 -6.88 -5.57
C TYR A 7 -8.00 -8.20 -5.32
N ASP A 8 -7.21 -8.61 -6.31
CA ASP A 8 -6.26 -9.71 -6.16
C ASP A 8 -4.92 -9.17 -5.63
N TYR A 9 -4.77 -9.21 -4.30
CA TYR A 9 -3.57 -8.73 -3.63
C TYR A 9 -2.32 -9.56 -3.93
N ASN A 10 -2.47 -10.81 -4.40
CA ASN A 10 -1.34 -11.59 -4.91
C ASN A 10 -0.78 -10.95 -6.18
N LYS A 11 -1.64 -10.78 -7.18
CA LYS A 11 -1.26 -10.15 -8.46
C LYS A 11 -0.76 -8.74 -8.24
N MET A 12 -1.37 -7.97 -7.34
CA MET A 12 -0.93 -6.61 -7.03
C MET A 12 0.48 -6.60 -6.44
N SER A 13 0.78 -7.45 -5.46
CA SER A 13 2.13 -7.59 -4.90
C SER A 13 3.16 -8.00 -5.95
N ASP A 14 2.81 -8.97 -6.80
CA ASP A 14 3.71 -9.41 -7.88
C ASP A 14 3.98 -8.28 -8.86
N TYR A 15 2.93 -7.52 -9.21
CA TYR A 15 3.04 -6.37 -10.10
C TYR A 15 3.95 -5.28 -9.51
N VAL A 16 3.80 -4.96 -8.23
CA VAL A 16 4.68 -4.02 -7.52
C VAL A 16 6.14 -4.45 -7.62
N ASN A 17 6.42 -5.73 -7.32
CA ASN A 17 7.79 -6.25 -7.31
C ASN A 17 8.40 -6.34 -8.72
N VAL A 18 7.65 -6.86 -9.69
CA VAL A 18 8.13 -7.08 -11.07
C VAL A 18 8.39 -5.74 -11.76
N HIS A 19 7.47 -4.80 -11.65
CA HIS A 19 7.58 -3.49 -12.29
C HIS A 19 8.32 -2.45 -11.45
N LYS A 20 8.85 -2.85 -10.29
CA LYS A 20 9.62 -1.99 -9.37
C LYS A 20 8.86 -0.69 -9.06
N ILE A 21 7.56 -0.82 -8.79
CA ILE A 21 6.71 0.32 -8.46
C ILE A 21 7.26 1.00 -7.21
N THR A 22 7.46 2.32 -7.28
CA THR A 22 8.00 3.12 -6.17
C THR A 22 6.94 3.92 -5.45
N SER A 23 5.79 4.16 -6.08
CA SER A 23 4.73 5.00 -5.53
C SER A 23 3.35 4.36 -5.72
N ILE A 24 2.52 4.41 -4.69
CA ILE A 24 1.10 4.02 -4.75
C ILE A 24 0.26 5.15 -4.18
N ASN A 25 -0.87 5.43 -4.83
CA ASN A 25 -1.92 6.32 -4.32
C ASN A 25 -3.23 5.53 -4.26
N CYS A 26 -3.84 5.47 -3.08
CA CYS A 26 -5.10 4.76 -2.86
C CYS A 26 -5.78 5.20 -1.54
N THR A 27 -7.01 4.73 -1.31
CA THR A 27 -7.65 4.89 -0.01
C THR A 27 -6.99 4.00 1.04
N PRO A 28 -7.03 4.39 2.33
CA PRO A 28 -6.58 3.52 3.41
C PRO A 28 -7.27 2.14 3.39
N SER A 29 -8.59 2.09 3.16
CA SER A 29 -9.37 0.84 3.04
C SER A 29 -8.87 -0.10 1.93
N GLY A 30 -8.41 0.45 0.80
CA GLY A 30 -7.82 -0.31 -0.29
C GLY A 30 -6.41 -0.82 0.01
N PHE A 31 -5.65 -0.09 0.83
CA PHE A 31 -4.26 -0.41 1.16
C PHE A 31 -4.11 -1.42 2.29
N TYR A 32 -4.98 -1.40 3.30
CA TYR A 32 -4.82 -2.29 4.46
C TYR A 32 -4.75 -3.78 4.11
N PRO A 33 -5.60 -4.33 3.23
CA PRO A 33 -5.52 -5.75 2.93
C PRO A 33 -4.24 -6.09 2.14
N LEU A 34 -3.64 -5.15 1.42
CA LEU A 34 -2.31 -5.34 0.82
C LEU A 34 -1.23 -5.45 1.89
N VAL A 35 -1.32 -4.68 2.99
CA VAL A 35 -0.43 -4.82 4.14
C VAL A 35 -0.62 -6.18 4.80
N ASP A 36 -1.86 -6.53 5.16
CA ASP A 36 -2.18 -7.80 5.84
C ASP A 36 -1.72 -9.01 5.00
N TYR A 37 -1.93 -8.95 3.69
CA TYR A 37 -1.56 -10.01 2.76
C TYR A 37 -0.03 -10.25 2.67
N ASN A 38 0.78 -9.19 2.78
CA ASN A 38 2.23 -9.30 2.65
C ASN A 38 2.97 -9.47 3.99
N GLU A 39 2.29 -9.35 5.14
CA GLU A 39 2.91 -9.43 6.47
C GLU A 39 3.69 -10.74 6.68
N ARG A 40 3.09 -11.88 6.30
CA ARG A 40 3.73 -13.21 6.42
C ARG A 40 5.00 -13.36 5.59
N THR A 41 5.13 -12.58 4.52
CA THR A 41 6.31 -12.56 3.64
C THR A 41 7.30 -11.45 4.00
N ASN A 42 7.10 -10.80 5.16
CA ASN A 42 7.86 -9.64 5.60
C ASN A 42 7.96 -8.56 4.52
N PHE A 43 6.88 -8.35 3.76
CA PHE A 43 6.79 -7.32 2.73
C PHE A 43 7.84 -7.39 1.62
N SER A 44 8.42 -8.57 1.35
CA SER A 44 9.48 -8.76 0.34
C SER A 44 9.07 -8.28 -1.07
N ARG A 45 7.79 -8.44 -1.42
CA ARG A 45 7.23 -7.98 -2.71
C ARG A 45 6.93 -6.48 -2.76
N LEU A 46 6.94 -5.79 -1.63
CA LEU A 46 6.67 -4.35 -1.53
C LEU A 46 7.94 -3.53 -1.29
N ILE A 47 9.12 -4.15 -1.32
CA ILE A 47 10.41 -3.53 -0.98
C ILE A 47 10.77 -2.31 -1.85
N THR A 48 10.20 -2.21 -3.05
CA THR A 48 10.45 -1.08 -3.97
C THR A 48 9.63 0.15 -3.64
N LEU A 49 8.57 0.03 -2.83
CA LEU A 49 7.72 1.16 -2.47
C LEU A 49 8.49 2.14 -1.59
N LYS A 50 8.46 3.41 -2.02
CA LYS A 50 9.09 4.55 -1.38
C LYS A 50 8.05 5.56 -0.89
N HIS A 51 6.96 5.75 -1.63
CA HIS A 51 5.91 6.71 -1.29
C HIS A 51 4.53 6.06 -1.34
N ILE A 52 3.82 6.06 -0.22
CA ILE A 52 2.46 5.54 -0.13
C ILE A 52 1.54 6.70 0.24
N PHE A 53 0.78 7.19 -0.73
CA PHE A 53 -0.21 8.26 -0.54
C PHE A 53 -1.54 7.63 -0.14
N LEU A 54 -2.04 7.98 1.04
CA LEU A 54 -3.31 7.49 1.59
C LEU A 54 -4.24 8.67 1.85
N GLY A 55 -5.41 8.67 1.22
CA GLY A 55 -6.38 9.76 1.36
C GLY A 55 -7.83 9.34 1.11
N GLY A 56 -8.76 10.28 1.26
CA GLY A 56 -10.20 10.05 1.08
C GLY A 56 -10.90 9.37 2.27
N GLU A 57 -10.16 8.83 3.23
CA GLU A 57 -10.69 8.24 4.47
C GLU A 57 -9.72 8.48 5.63
N SER A 58 -10.19 8.27 6.87
CA SER A 58 -9.34 8.32 8.05
C SER A 58 -8.32 7.17 8.10
N ILE A 59 -7.06 7.51 8.37
CA ILE A 59 -5.98 6.52 8.53
C ILE A 59 -6.03 5.86 9.91
N ASN A 60 -5.94 4.53 9.94
CA ASN A 60 -5.77 3.71 11.13
C ASN A 60 -4.31 3.23 11.22
N CYS A 61 -3.50 3.96 12.00
CA CYS A 61 -2.08 3.67 12.16
C CYS A 61 -1.77 2.26 12.68
N LYS A 62 -2.70 1.61 13.42
CA LYS A 62 -2.47 0.24 13.92
C LYS A 62 -2.34 -0.77 12.77
N LYS A 63 -3.10 -0.58 11.68
CA LYS A 63 -3.05 -1.45 10.50
C LYS A 63 -1.79 -1.25 9.65
N LEU A 64 -1.15 -0.08 9.73
CA LEU A 64 0.08 0.22 9.00
C LEU A 64 1.34 -0.12 9.77
N LYS A 65 1.21 -0.31 11.09
CA LYS A 65 2.33 -0.59 12.00
C LYS A 65 3.21 -1.77 11.57
N PRO A 66 2.66 -2.91 11.07
CA PRO A 66 3.49 -4.02 10.60
C PRO A 66 4.42 -3.63 9.45
N LEU A 67 3.90 -2.91 8.46
CA LEU A 67 4.68 -2.43 7.31
C LEU A 67 5.79 -1.48 7.77
N VAL A 68 5.45 -0.46 8.55
CA VAL A 68 6.41 0.56 9.01
C VAL A 68 7.52 -0.04 9.88
N LYS A 69 7.22 -1.11 10.62
CA LYS A 69 8.22 -1.81 11.44
C LYS A 69 9.07 -2.81 10.67
N SER A 70 8.71 -3.15 9.44
CA SER A 70 9.49 -4.10 8.65
C SER A 70 10.84 -3.52 8.27
N ILE A 71 11.88 -4.35 8.35
CA ILE A 71 13.21 -3.98 7.86
C ILE A 71 13.23 -3.71 6.35
N ASN A 72 12.29 -4.30 5.61
CA ASN A 72 12.18 -4.19 4.15
C ASN A 72 11.46 -2.92 3.70
N PHE A 73 10.75 -2.23 4.59
CA PHE A 73 10.12 -0.96 4.25
C PHE A 73 11.06 0.19 4.57
N LYS A 74 11.46 0.96 3.55
CA LYS A 74 12.35 2.13 3.65
C LYS A 74 11.70 3.42 3.15
N GLY A 75 10.38 3.38 2.92
CA GLY A 75 9.61 4.49 2.41
C GLY A 75 8.91 5.30 3.48
N GLU A 76 8.04 6.19 3.02
CA GLU A 76 7.16 7.00 3.84
C GLU A 76 5.70 6.79 3.45
N ILE A 77 4.82 7.02 4.42
CA ILE A 77 3.37 7.03 4.22
C ILE A 77 2.91 8.48 4.37
N ILE A 78 2.31 9.01 3.32
CA ILE A 78 1.87 10.40 3.22
C ILE A 78 0.36 10.41 3.32
N ASN A 79 -0.16 11.06 4.36
CA ASN A 79 -1.59 11.30 4.49
C ASN A 79 -1.97 12.44 3.53
N THR A 80 -2.80 12.13 2.52
CA THR A 80 -3.32 13.11 1.58
C THR A 80 -4.75 13.49 1.94
N TYR A 81 -4.99 14.78 2.05
CA TYR A 81 -6.33 15.34 2.24
C TYR A 81 -6.63 16.30 1.10
N GLY A 82 -7.77 16.10 0.45
CA GLY A 82 -8.24 16.94 -0.65
C GLY A 82 -9.70 16.58 -0.97
N PRO A 83 -10.66 17.50 -0.79
CA PRO A 83 -11.99 17.34 -1.35
C PRO A 83 -11.92 17.44 -2.89
N THR A 84 -13.01 17.09 -3.58
CA THR A 84 -13.01 17.08 -5.05
C THR A 84 -12.97 18.51 -5.63
N GLU A 85 -13.35 19.49 -4.83
CA GLU A 85 -13.50 20.91 -5.17
C GLU A 85 -12.21 21.73 -5.04
N CYS A 86 -11.08 21.13 -4.66
CA CYS A 86 -9.78 21.79 -4.54
C CYS A 86 -8.97 21.80 -5.84
#